data_AF-A0A6V7F5Y2-F1
#
_entry.id   AF-A0A6V7F5Y2-F1
#
_cell.length_a   1.000
_cell.length_b   1.000
_cell.length_c   1.000
_cell.angle_alpha   90.00
_cell.angle_beta   90.00
_cell.angle_gamma   90.00
#
_symmetry.space_group_name_H-M   'P 1'
#
loop_
_entity.id
_entity.type
_entity.pdbx_description
1 polymer ?
#
loop_
_entity_poly.entity_id
_entity_poly.type
_entity_poly.pdbx_seq_one_letter_code
_entity_poly.pdbx_strand_id
1 'polypeptide(L)'
;MTRPKATARASSVSPAKRSSVARTTSKQRAVVTTSSNETSIDPSLAPTPPLRKPYFRIPEQVTMSRQHYNVRRAEDVVGCAVPKLRLSGRWLEQCGFAVGDALRVTVGRGVLLINRVAPAVPAVRPRRR
;
A
#
# COMPACT_ATOMS: atom_id res chain seq x y z
N MET A 1 53.80 9.61 9.67
CA MET A 1 53.94 9.19 8.26
C MET A 1 53.70 7.69 8.22
N THR A 2 52.92 7.02 7.38
CA THR A 2 51.98 7.31 6.29
C THR A 2 51.27 5.97 6.05
N ARG A 3 49.95 5.97 5.83
CA ARG A 3 49.15 4.78 5.47
C ARG A 3 49.35 4.44 3.98
N PRO A 4 49.20 3.17 3.55
CA PRO A 4 47.97 2.80 2.82
C PRO A 4 47.50 1.36 3.19
N LYS A 5 46.22 1.07 3.49
CA LYS A 5 45.00 0.93 2.65
C LYS A 5 45.13 -0.10 1.51
N ALA A 6 44.57 -1.30 1.72
CA ALA A 6 44.11 -2.19 0.67
C ALA A 6 42.67 -2.63 0.97
N THR A 7 41.77 -2.29 0.06
CA THR A 7 40.32 -2.49 0.10
C THR A 7 40.01 -3.81 -0.59
N ALA A 8 39.42 -4.78 0.12
CA ALA A 8 38.85 -5.97 -0.52
C ALA A 8 37.52 -5.58 -1.20
N ARG A 9 37.51 -5.59 -2.53
CA ARG A 9 36.34 -5.30 -3.37
C ARG A 9 35.60 -6.62 -3.64
N ALA A 10 34.60 -6.94 -2.83
CA ALA A 10 33.66 -8.02 -3.15
C ALA A 10 32.61 -7.47 -4.13
N SER A 11 32.69 -7.91 -5.38
CA SER A 11 31.73 -7.59 -6.44
C SER A 11 30.38 -8.25 -6.16
N SER A 12 29.39 -7.47 -5.72
CA SER A 12 28.01 -7.94 -5.64
C SER A 12 27.41 -8.01 -7.04
N VAL A 13 27.24 -9.23 -7.55
CA VAL A 13 26.46 -9.54 -8.75
C VAL A 13 25.00 -9.17 -8.48
N SER A 14 24.51 -8.18 -9.20
CA SER A 14 23.10 -7.76 -9.17
C SER A 14 22.19 -8.85 -9.75
N PRO A 15 21.13 -9.29 -9.06
CA PRO A 15 20.17 -10.22 -9.66
C PRO A 15 19.22 -9.49 -10.62
N ALA A 16 19.36 -9.89 -11.88
CA ALA A 16 18.42 -9.89 -13.00
C ALA A 16 17.14 -9.03 -12.94
N LYS A 17 17.07 -8.08 -13.88
CA LYS A 17 15.85 -7.43 -14.36
C LYS A 17 14.81 -8.50 -14.71
N ARG A 18 13.70 -8.50 -13.98
CA ARG A 18 12.56 -9.39 -14.22
C ARG A 18 11.90 -8.99 -15.55
N SER A 19 12.01 -9.88 -16.52
CA SER A 19 11.39 -9.81 -17.85
C SER A 19 9.88 -9.63 -17.72
N SER A 20 9.35 -8.53 -18.27
CA SER A 20 7.92 -8.36 -18.47
C SER A 20 7.50 -9.16 -19.70
N VAL A 21 6.92 -10.34 -19.47
CA VAL A 21 6.29 -11.14 -20.53
C VAL A 21 5.12 -10.35 -21.10
N ALA A 22 5.29 -9.83 -22.30
CA ALA A 22 4.22 -9.26 -23.11
C ALA A 22 3.22 -10.37 -23.44
N ARG A 23 2.00 -10.23 -22.92
CA ARG A 23 0.90 -11.15 -23.22
C ARG A 23 0.29 -10.73 -24.55
N THR A 24 0.80 -11.29 -25.64
CA THR A 24 0.17 -11.25 -26.96
C THR A 24 -1.07 -12.15 -26.94
N THR A 25 -2.25 -11.56 -26.81
CA THR A 25 -3.50 -12.30 -27.08
C THR A 25 -3.73 -12.29 -28.59
N SER A 26 -3.39 -13.42 -29.21
CA SER A 26 -3.75 -13.78 -30.58
C SER A 26 -5.27 -13.65 -30.77
N LYS A 27 -5.69 -12.74 -31.64
CA LYS A 27 -7.08 -12.66 -32.12
C LYS A 27 -7.29 -13.75 -33.17
N GLN A 28 -7.82 -14.89 -32.77
CA GLN A 28 -8.40 -15.83 -33.72
C GLN A 28 -9.83 -15.43 -34.07
N ARG A 29 -10.03 -15.29 -35.37
CA ARG A 29 -11.25 -14.96 -36.11
C ARG A 29 -12.13 -16.22 -36.16
N ALA A 30 -13.38 -16.12 -35.70
CA ALA A 30 -14.42 -17.08 -36.04
C ALA A 30 -15.48 -16.35 -36.87
N VAL A 31 -15.55 -16.72 -38.15
CA VAL A 31 -16.62 -16.36 -39.06
C VAL A 31 -17.79 -17.28 -38.75
N VAL A 32 -18.93 -16.73 -38.35
CA VAL A 32 -20.22 -17.43 -38.40
C VAL A 32 -21.20 -16.50 -39.09
N THR A 33 -21.54 -16.87 -40.32
CA THR A 33 -22.62 -16.29 -41.10
C THR A 33 -23.91 -16.99 -40.68
N THR A 34 -24.82 -16.26 -40.04
CA THR A 34 -26.24 -16.64 -40.00
C THR A 34 -27.10 -15.39 -40.16
N SER A 35 -28.05 -15.53 -41.06
CA SER A 35 -28.96 -14.56 -41.67
C SER A 35 -29.94 -13.87 -40.71
N SER A 36 -30.16 -12.58 -40.99
CA SER A 36 -31.40 -11.79 -40.87
C SER A 36 -32.33 -12.05 -39.68
N ASN A 37 -32.38 -11.09 -38.76
CA ASN A 37 -33.64 -10.38 -38.50
C ASN A 37 -33.34 -9.00 -37.90
N GLU A 38 -33.90 -7.99 -38.57
CA GLU A 38 -33.84 -6.59 -38.20
C GLU A 38 -34.71 -6.38 -36.95
N THR A 39 -34.08 -6.04 -35.83
CA THR A 39 -34.74 -5.31 -34.76
C THR A 39 -33.69 -4.35 -34.25
N SER A 40 -33.80 -3.09 -34.69
CA SER A 40 -32.93 -1.99 -34.26
C SER A 40 -33.18 -1.69 -32.79
N ILE A 41 -32.53 -2.47 -31.92
CA ILE A 41 -32.40 -2.12 -30.51
C ILE A 41 -31.44 -0.94 -30.46
N ASP A 42 -31.98 0.26 -30.19
CA ASP A 42 -31.19 1.46 -29.93
C ASP A 42 -30.17 1.15 -28.80
N PRO A 43 -28.85 1.13 -29.10
CA PRO A 43 -27.83 0.82 -28.10
C PRO A 43 -27.74 1.88 -27.00
N SER A 44 -28.45 3.01 -27.12
CA SER A 44 -28.55 4.08 -26.13
C SER A 44 -29.40 3.71 -24.90
N LEU A 45 -30.29 2.72 -25.01
CA LEU A 45 -31.20 2.31 -23.93
C LEU A 45 -30.65 1.17 -23.04
N ALA A 46 -29.42 0.72 -23.27
CA ALA A 46 -28.78 -0.22 -22.36
C ALA A 46 -28.65 0.44 -20.98
N PRO A 47 -29.27 -0.11 -19.91
CA PRO A 47 -29.14 0.43 -18.57
C PRO A 47 -27.65 0.48 -18.25
N THR A 48 -27.09 1.69 -18.12
CA THR A 48 -25.69 1.82 -17.76
C THR A 48 -25.53 1.12 -16.42
N PRO A 49 -24.74 0.02 -16.34
CA PRO A 49 -24.58 -0.67 -15.07
C PRO A 49 -24.07 0.37 -14.06
N PRO A 50 -24.65 0.43 -12.85
CA PRO A 50 -24.24 1.43 -11.88
C PRO A 50 -22.74 1.32 -11.71
N LEU A 51 -22.04 2.44 -11.87
CA LEU A 51 -20.60 2.54 -11.63
C LEU A 51 -20.34 2.00 -10.22
N ARG A 52 -19.82 0.77 -10.14
CA ARG A 52 -19.41 0.19 -8.87
C ARG A 52 -18.34 1.12 -8.30
N LYS A 53 -18.64 1.77 -7.18
CA LYS A 53 -17.62 2.52 -6.44
C LYS A 53 -16.42 1.58 -6.25
N PRO A 54 -15.19 2.01 -6.55
CA PRO A 54 -14.03 1.15 -6.39
C PRO A 54 -13.86 0.86 -4.89
N TYR A 55 -14.33 -0.30 -4.44
CA TYR A 55 -14.02 -0.82 -3.13
C TYR A 55 -12.60 -1.40 -3.17
N PHE A 56 -11.69 -0.83 -2.38
CA PHE A 56 -10.34 -1.36 -2.25
C PHE A 56 -10.41 -2.58 -1.35
N ARG A 57 -9.69 -3.65 -1.70
CA ARG A 57 -9.64 -4.84 -0.84
C ARG A 57 -8.88 -4.52 0.44
N ILE A 58 -9.51 -4.82 1.57
CA ILE A 58 -8.87 -4.78 2.88
C ILE A 58 -8.00 -6.03 3.01
N PRO A 59 -6.70 -5.92 3.34
CA PRO A 59 -5.86 -7.07 3.55
C PRO A 59 -6.27 -7.82 4.81
N GLU A 60 -6.45 -9.13 4.70
CA GLU A 60 -6.74 -10.01 5.85
C GLU A 60 -5.48 -10.35 6.64
N GLN A 61 -4.32 -10.31 5.98
CA GLN A 61 -3.02 -10.63 6.57
C GLN A 61 -1.95 -9.64 6.11
N VAL A 62 -1.05 -9.29 7.02
CA VAL A 62 0.09 -8.40 6.76
C VAL A 62 1.34 -8.97 7.39
N THR A 63 2.48 -8.86 6.69
CA THR A 63 3.76 -9.37 7.17
C THR A 63 4.55 -8.27 7.88
N MET A 64 5.08 -8.60 9.05
CA MET A 64 6.01 -7.73 9.77
C MET A 64 7.35 -7.65 9.01
N SER A 65 7.77 -6.44 8.67
CA SER A 65 9.08 -6.16 8.07
C SER A 65 10.12 -5.82 9.13
N ARG A 66 11.37 -5.59 8.71
CA ARG A 66 12.46 -5.13 9.60
C ARG A 66 12.89 -3.72 9.22
N GLN A 67 13.25 -2.92 10.21
CA GLN A 67 13.93 -1.63 10.05
C GLN A 67 15.23 -1.65 10.85
N HIS A 68 16.28 -0.98 10.37
CA HIS A 68 17.51 -0.80 11.14
C HIS A 68 17.62 0.65 11.61
N TYR A 69 18.09 0.84 12.83
CA TYR A 69 18.59 2.13 13.28
C TYR A 69 19.93 1.95 13.96
N ASN A 70 20.71 3.03 13.93
CA ASN A 70 22.01 3.07 14.57
C ASN A 70 21.84 3.37 16.05
N VAL A 71 22.40 2.51 16.89
CA VAL A 71 22.51 2.71 18.34
C VAL A 71 23.95 3.04 18.66
N ARG A 72 24.16 4.19 19.30
CA ARG A 72 25.48 4.53 19.85
C ARG A 72 25.70 3.78 21.16
N ARG A 73 26.83 3.09 21.27
CA ARG A 73 27.30 2.42 22.50
C ARG A 73 28.75 2.80 22.69
N ALA A 74 29.03 3.69 23.65
CA ALA A 74 30.35 4.29 23.84
C ALA A 74 30.91 4.86 22.52
N GLU A 75 32.07 4.39 22.06
CA GLU A 75 32.73 4.83 20.82
C GLU A 75 32.15 4.14 19.56
N ASP A 76 31.33 3.10 19.72
CA ASP A 76 30.81 2.28 18.63
C ASP A 76 29.39 2.66 18.18
N VAL A 77 29.14 2.48 16.87
CA VAL A 77 27.80 2.58 16.27
C VAL A 77 27.37 1.19 15.80
N VAL A 78 26.36 0.63 16.47
CA VAL A 78 25.82 -0.70 16.14
C VAL A 78 24.48 -0.55 15.44
N GLY A 79 24.33 -1.21 14.29
CA GLY A 79 23.05 -1.30 13.59
C GLY A 79 22.14 -2.31 14.29
N CYS A 80 21.01 -1.84 14.83
CA CYS A 80 20.02 -2.70 15.49
C CYS A 80 18.79 -2.88 14.60
N ALA A 81 18.43 -4.13 14.33
CA ALA A 81 17.21 -4.47 13.62
C ALA A 81 16.01 -4.45 14.58
N VAL A 82 14.91 -3.83 14.15
CA VAL A 82 13.64 -3.81 14.87
C VAL A 82 12.46 -4.18 13.97
N PRO A 83 11.39 -4.75 14.53
CA PRO A 83 10.15 -4.99 13.80
C PRO A 83 9.55 -3.69 13.26
N LYS A 84 9.00 -3.75 12.05
CA LYS A 84 8.29 -2.64 11.39
C LYS A 84 7.03 -3.16 10.71
N LEU A 85 5.88 -2.62 11.10
CA LEU A 85 4.62 -2.83 10.39
C LEU A 85 4.35 -1.65 9.46
N ARG A 86 4.05 -1.92 8.17
CA ARG A 86 3.65 -0.89 7.20
C ARG A 86 2.29 -1.24 6.62
N LEU A 87 1.29 -0.42 6.91
CA LEU A 87 -0.02 -0.48 6.28
C LEU A 87 -0.04 0.53 5.12
N SER A 88 -0.48 0.11 3.94
CA SER A 88 -0.56 0.98 2.77
C SER A 88 -1.71 0.60 1.85
N GLY A 89 -2.28 1.61 1.19
CA GLY A 89 -3.35 1.46 0.20
C GLY A 89 -4.57 2.30 0.55
N ARG A 90 -5.39 2.57 -0.47
CA ARG A 90 -6.61 3.40 -0.36
C ARG A 90 -7.72 2.75 0.48
N TRP A 91 -7.56 1.49 0.85
CA TRP A 91 -8.46 0.82 1.81
C TRP A 91 -8.38 1.46 3.21
N LEU A 92 -7.24 2.05 3.59
CA LEU A 92 -7.11 2.79 4.86
C LEU A 92 -8.01 4.03 4.86
N GLU A 93 -8.07 4.75 3.75
CA GLU A 93 -8.97 5.90 3.56
C GLU A 93 -10.44 5.47 3.66
N GLN A 94 -10.79 4.30 3.09
CA GLN A 94 -12.13 3.72 3.21
C GLN A 94 -12.49 3.32 4.64
N CYS A 95 -11.50 2.91 5.44
CA CYS A 95 -11.66 2.70 6.87
C CYS A 95 -11.64 4.00 7.69
N GLY A 96 -11.52 5.17 7.04
CA GLY A 96 -11.55 6.49 7.66
C GLY A 96 -10.18 7.00 8.14
N PHE A 97 -9.07 6.36 7.83
CA PHE A 97 -7.76 6.92 8.19
C PHE A 97 -7.29 7.93 7.15
N ALA A 98 -6.66 9.00 7.60
CA ALA A 98 -6.01 10.00 6.76
C ALA A 98 -4.58 10.28 7.24
N VAL A 99 -3.73 10.76 6.33
CA VAL A 99 -2.40 11.26 6.68
C VAL A 99 -2.55 12.47 7.60
N GLY A 100 -1.83 12.45 8.72
CA GLY A 100 -1.92 13.49 9.75
C GLY A 100 -2.94 13.21 10.86
N ASP A 101 -3.75 12.16 10.74
CA ASP A 101 -4.63 11.74 11.83
C ASP A 101 -3.83 11.38 13.09
N ALA A 102 -4.34 11.82 14.24
CA ALA A 102 -3.89 11.32 15.53
C ALA A 102 -4.41 9.89 15.72
N LEU A 103 -3.53 8.94 16.00
CA LEU A 103 -3.87 7.53 16.19
C LEU A 103 -3.59 7.09 17.63
N ARG A 104 -4.50 6.29 18.20
CA ARG A 104 -4.29 5.56 19.45
C ARG A 104 -3.90 4.12 19.12
N VAL A 105 -2.74 3.72 19.61
CA VAL A 105 -2.24 2.34 19.48
C VAL A 105 -2.34 1.67 20.84
N THR A 106 -2.98 0.51 20.90
CA THR A 106 -3.11 -0.30 22.13
C THR A 106 -2.54 -1.69 21.87
N VAL A 107 -1.79 -2.22 22.84
CA VAL A 107 -1.10 -3.50 22.75
C VAL A 107 -1.55 -4.41 23.89
N GLY A 108 -1.91 -5.65 23.60
CA GLY A 108 -2.19 -6.64 24.63
C GLY A 108 -2.64 -7.97 24.03
N ARG A 109 -2.40 -9.08 24.75
CA ARG A 109 -2.85 -10.44 24.37
C ARG A 109 -2.52 -10.84 22.92
N GLY A 110 -1.34 -10.45 22.43
CA GLY A 110 -0.93 -10.72 21.04
C GLY A 110 -1.63 -9.88 19.97
N VAL A 111 -2.39 -8.86 20.36
CA VAL A 111 -3.14 -7.98 19.46
C VAL A 111 -2.58 -6.57 19.51
N LEU A 112 -2.44 -5.97 18.32
CA LEU A 112 -2.15 -4.55 18.12
C LEU A 112 -3.41 -3.88 17.56
N LEU A 113 -4.07 -3.05 18.36
CA LEU A 113 -5.25 -2.29 17.94
C LEU A 113 -4.85 -0.87 17.58
N ILE A 114 -5.21 -0.42 16.38
CA ILE A 114 -4.94 0.93 15.87
C ILE A 114 -6.28 1.61 15.62
N ASN A 115 -6.55 2.67 16.39
CA ASN A 115 -7.78 3.45 16.28
C ASN A 115 -7.46 4.90 15.93
N ARG A 116 -8.32 5.53 15.13
CA ARG A 116 -8.29 6.98 14.94
C ARG A 116 -8.79 7.67 16.21
N VAL A 117 -8.12 8.73 16.64
CA VAL A 117 -8.57 9.59 17.73
C VAL A 117 -9.48 10.67 17.15
N ALA A 118 -10.66 10.86 17.73
CA ALA A 118 -11.53 11.96 17.33
C ALA A 118 -10.81 13.29 17.61
N PRO A 119 -10.89 14.29 16.71
CA PRO A 119 -10.31 15.60 16.96
C PRO A 119 -10.95 16.18 18.22
N ALA A 120 -10.13 16.55 19.20
CA ALA A 120 -10.61 17.23 20.39
C ALA A 120 -11.23 18.56 19.97
N VAL A 121 -12.55 18.67 20.02
CA VAL A 121 -13.23 19.96 19.84
C VAL A 121 -12.78 20.84 21.01
N PRO A 122 -12.07 21.96 20.77
CA PRO A 122 -11.65 22.82 21.86
C PRO A 122 -12.92 23.35 22.53
N ALA A 123 -13.06 23.12 23.84
CA ALA A 123 -14.16 23.64 24.62
C ALA A 123 -14.15 25.17 24.52
N VAL A 124 -15.10 25.74 23.77
CA VAL A 124 -15.30 27.18 23.68
C VAL A 124 -15.69 27.64 25.09
N ARG A 125 -14.75 28.28 25.80
CA ARG A 125 -15.06 28.92 27.08
C ARG A 125 -15.99 30.10 26.78
N PRO A 126 -17.18 30.17 27.41
CA PRO A 126 -18.04 31.34 27.23
C PRO A 126 -17.28 32.58 27.74
N ARG A 127 -17.13 33.60 26.89
CA ARG A 127 -16.65 34.91 27.33
C ARG A 127 -17.69 35.46 28.28
N ARG A 128 -17.37 35.56 29.57
CA ARG A 128 -18.16 36.36 30.52
C ARG A 128 -18.15 37.80 30.00
N ARG A 129 -19.36 38.34 29.76
CA ARG A 129 -19.59 39.78 29.57
C ARG A 129 -19.61 40.46 30.93
#